data_AF-A0A0V1PXW6-F1
#
_entry.id   AF-A0A0V1PXW6-F1
#
_cell.length_a   1.000
_cell.length_b   1.000
_cell.length_c   1.000
_cell.angle_alpha   90.00
_cell.angle_beta   90.00
_cell.angle_gamma   90.00
#
_symmetry.space_group_name_H-M   'P 1'
#
loop_
_entity.id
_entity.type
_entity.pdbx_description
1 polymer ?
#
loop_
_entity_poly.entity_id
_entity_poly.type
_entity_poly.pdbx_seq_one_letter_code
_entity_poly.pdbx_strand_id
1 'polypeptide(L)'
;MLFIFRFVLFCLTFCSFVIARSVADMVDISRRHDSTCDDELEPYPKCPKATFTQWKYSNIPKSQISITDVESVSNGAYKVTVHFKTEKSMPLSSLSELKIMTPVNSFLFSRNANVQLITNPGDFTYTFTVNAINLIDGTKDELCIPAVSFQFDWCLVGVKDKSECKSWKYDNSYAIYTGCQDTIHKSDSLYCFQKKQCSSSSSVTPSSSNPPSSSEPPSSSEPPSSSEPPS
;
A
#
# COMPACT_ATOMS: atom_id res chain seq x y z
N MET A 1 40.13 -16.99 -42.90
CA MET A 1 39.34 -16.32 -43.96
C MET A 1 39.11 -14.88 -43.51
N LEU A 2 39.73 -13.95 -44.22
CA LEU A 2 39.83 -12.53 -43.90
C LEU A 2 39.01 -11.78 -44.96
N PHE A 3 37.90 -11.13 -44.61
CA PHE A 3 37.17 -10.28 -45.55
C PHE A 3 37.41 -8.81 -45.20
N ILE A 4 38.26 -8.19 -46.00
CA ILE A 4 38.50 -6.75 -46.06
C ILE A 4 37.53 -6.20 -47.10
N PHE A 5 36.66 -5.25 -46.74
CA PHE A 5 35.95 -4.41 -47.71
C PHE A 5 36.32 -2.94 -47.50
N ARG A 6 36.76 -2.32 -48.59
CA ARG A 6 37.26 -0.96 -48.69
C ARG A 6 36.13 0.06 -48.89
N PHE A 7 36.31 1.20 -48.22
CA PHE A 7 35.98 2.59 -48.59
C PHE A 7 35.22 2.86 -49.91
N VAL A 8 34.13 3.63 -49.81
CA VAL A 8 33.84 4.75 -50.73
C VAL A 8 33.33 5.94 -49.91
N LEU A 9 34.11 7.01 -49.91
CA LEU A 9 33.83 8.32 -49.34
C LEU A 9 33.21 9.17 -50.46
N PHE A 10 31.96 9.61 -50.32
CA PHE A 10 31.36 10.61 -51.21
C PHE A 10 31.23 11.95 -50.48
N CYS A 11 31.99 12.92 -50.96
CA CYS A 11 32.02 14.29 -50.49
C CYS A 11 31.22 15.14 -51.48
N LEU A 12 30.12 15.75 -51.04
CA LEU A 12 29.42 16.81 -51.78
C LEU A 12 28.97 17.90 -50.80
N THR A 13 29.76 18.95 -50.73
CA THR A 13 29.37 20.30 -50.33
C THR A 13 28.47 20.91 -51.41
N PHE A 14 27.43 21.66 -51.05
CA PHE A 14 27.17 23.02 -51.55
C PHE A 14 25.90 23.65 -50.94
N CYS A 15 26.03 24.96 -50.73
CA CYS A 15 25.01 26.01 -50.69
C CYS A 15 24.15 26.20 -49.43
N SER A 16 24.59 27.19 -48.64
CA SER A 16 23.76 28.04 -47.79
C SER A 16 22.64 28.72 -48.58
N PHE A 17 21.43 28.73 -48.03
CA PHE A 17 20.43 29.79 -48.27
C PHE A 17 19.84 30.20 -46.93
N VAL A 18 19.98 31.48 -46.62
CA VAL A 18 19.36 32.20 -45.51
C VAL A 18 17.95 32.60 -45.95
N ILE A 19 16.92 32.24 -45.17
CA ILE A 19 15.65 32.96 -45.14
C ILE A 19 15.25 33.15 -43.68
N ALA A 20 15.25 34.42 -43.26
CA ALA A 20 14.72 34.87 -41.99
C ALA A 20 13.19 34.74 -41.97
N ARG A 21 12.63 34.27 -40.85
CA ARG A 21 11.23 34.52 -40.48
C ARG A 21 11.15 34.88 -39.00
N SER A 22 10.50 36.01 -38.74
CA SER A 22 10.15 36.51 -37.41
C SER A 22 9.21 35.53 -36.71
N VAL A 23 9.47 35.23 -35.45
CA VAL A 23 8.47 34.65 -34.55
C VAL A 23 8.17 35.70 -33.50
N ALA A 24 6.94 36.18 -33.55
CA ALA A 24 6.36 37.08 -32.58
C ALA A 24 6.28 36.40 -31.20
N ASP A 25 6.40 37.22 -30.16
CA ASP A 25 6.03 36.89 -28.78
C ASP A 25 4.67 36.19 -28.73
N MET A 26 4.68 34.93 -28.29
CA MET A 26 3.54 34.35 -27.57
C MET A 26 4.02 34.08 -26.16
N VAL A 27 3.65 35.00 -25.25
CA VAL A 27 3.57 34.68 -23.83
C VAL A 27 2.46 33.66 -23.69
N ASP A 28 2.83 32.38 -23.70
CA ASP A 28 1.93 31.31 -23.32
C ASP A 28 1.67 31.42 -21.82
N ILE A 29 0.59 32.12 -21.46
CA ILE A 29 -0.04 32.01 -20.15
C ILE A 29 -0.78 30.66 -20.14
N SER A 30 -0.01 29.57 -20.25
CA SER A 30 -0.48 28.26 -19.88
C SER A 30 -0.54 28.29 -18.36
N ARG A 31 -1.74 28.58 -17.87
CA ARG A 31 -2.17 28.33 -16.49
C ARG A 31 -1.72 26.92 -16.18
N ARG A 32 -0.59 26.77 -15.48
CA ARG A 32 -0.12 25.49 -14.94
C ARG A 32 -1.27 24.95 -14.12
N HIS A 33 -2.03 24.04 -14.72
CA HIS A 33 -2.85 23.14 -13.94
C HIS A 33 -1.83 22.33 -13.17
N ASP A 34 -1.70 22.62 -11.88
CA ASP A 34 -0.93 21.82 -10.96
C ASP A 34 -1.60 20.43 -10.92
N SER A 35 -1.21 19.57 -11.86
CA SER A 35 -1.76 18.23 -12.11
C SER A 35 -1.14 17.19 -11.19
N THR A 36 -0.60 17.62 -10.06
CA THR A 36 0.28 16.81 -9.20
C THR A 36 -0.43 15.69 -8.46
N CYS A 37 -1.78 15.63 -8.46
CA CYS A 37 -2.52 14.51 -7.85
C CYS A 37 -3.23 13.57 -8.83
N ASP A 38 -3.18 13.79 -10.15
CA ASP A 38 -3.78 12.85 -11.13
C ASP A 38 -2.98 11.53 -11.30
N ASP A 39 -1.75 11.52 -10.77
CA ASP A 39 -0.82 10.39 -10.80
C ASP A 39 -0.64 9.71 -9.42
N GLU A 40 -1.22 10.28 -8.35
CA GLU A 40 -1.14 9.69 -7.01
C GLU A 40 -2.19 8.57 -6.89
N LEU A 41 -1.77 7.39 -6.41
CA LEU A 41 -2.66 6.25 -6.18
C LEU A 41 -2.95 6.12 -4.70
N GLU A 42 -4.22 5.96 -4.36
CA GLU A 42 -4.70 5.81 -2.99
C GLU A 42 -5.10 4.35 -2.74
N PRO A 43 -4.35 3.60 -1.91
CA PRO A 43 -4.73 2.25 -1.53
C PRO A 43 -5.87 2.25 -0.51
N TYR A 44 -6.78 1.28 -0.62
CA TYR A 44 -7.86 1.07 0.33
C TYR A 44 -8.16 -0.43 0.52
N PRO A 45 -8.63 -0.84 1.71
CA PRO A 45 -9.09 -2.21 1.93
C PRO A 45 -10.35 -2.48 1.10
N LYS A 46 -10.36 -3.56 0.31
CA LYS A 46 -11.49 -3.99 -0.53
C LYS A 46 -12.72 -4.42 0.27
N CYS A 47 -12.53 -5.04 1.43
CA CYS A 47 -13.60 -5.55 2.27
C CYS A 47 -13.48 -5.02 3.72
N PRO A 48 -13.62 -3.70 3.95
CA PRO A 48 -13.37 -3.07 5.25
C PRO A 48 -14.37 -3.45 6.34
N LYS A 49 -15.54 -3.99 5.94
CA LYS A 49 -16.60 -4.43 6.86
C LYS A 49 -16.50 -5.92 7.20
N ALA A 50 -15.57 -6.65 6.59
CA ALA A 50 -15.37 -8.05 6.88
C ALA A 50 -14.76 -8.25 8.28
N THR A 51 -15.14 -9.36 8.92
CA THR A 51 -14.56 -9.73 10.23
C THR A 51 -13.47 -10.78 10.00
N PHE A 52 -12.22 -10.36 10.15
CA PHE A 52 -11.03 -11.20 10.01
C PHE A 52 -10.66 -11.87 11.33
N THR A 53 -10.64 -13.20 11.36
CA THR A 53 -10.55 -13.96 12.61
C THR A 53 -9.58 -15.12 12.56
N GLN A 54 -8.59 -15.11 11.65
CA GLN A 54 -7.56 -16.15 11.58
C GLN A 54 -6.92 -16.42 12.96
N TRP A 55 -6.60 -15.36 13.70
CA TRP A 55 -6.03 -15.43 15.06
C TRP A 55 -6.93 -16.11 16.11
N LYS A 56 -8.24 -16.22 15.88
CA LYS A 56 -9.16 -16.92 16.80
C LYS A 56 -9.15 -18.42 16.56
N TYR A 57 -8.98 -18.84 15.32
CA TYR A 57 -9.08 -20.23 14.88
C TYR A 57 -7.71 -20.87 14.61
N SER A 58 -6.65 -20.08 14.66
CA SER A 58 -5.26 -20.49 14.58
C SER A 58 -4.54 -19.95 15.82
N ASN A 59 -3.61 -20.72 16.39
CA ASN A 59 -2.84 -20.30 17.55
C ASN A 59 -1.75 -19.28 17.16
N ILE A 60 -2.18 -18.12 16.64
CA ILE A 60 -1.32 -17.06 16.10
C ILE A 60 -1.68 -15.71 16.72
N PRO A 61 -0.73 -14.77 16.81
CA PRO A 61 -1.05 -13.44 17.30
C PRO A 61 -1.94 -12.68 16.31
N LYS A 62 -2.83 -11.85 16.84
CA LYS A 62 -3.65 -10.96 16.02
C LYS A 62 -2.76 -9.92 15.35
N SER A 63 -2.98 -9.74 14.05
CA SER A 63 -2.16 -8.91 13.17
C SER A 63 -3.02 -8.03 12.28
N GLN A 64 -2.37 -7.02 11.70
CA GLN A 64 -2.91 -6.09 10.74
C GLN A 64 -1.91 -5.99 9.58
N ILE A 65 -2.43 -5.97 8.36
CA ILE A 65 -1.69 -5.78 7.13
C ILE A 65 -2.35 -4.64 6.38
N SER A 66 -1.58 -3.60 6.08
CA SER A 66 -2.06 -2.48 5.28
C SER A 66 -1.12 -2.19 4.13
N ILE A 67 -1.67 -1.70 3.03
CA ILE A 67 -0.88 -1.11 1.96
C ILE A 67 -0.86 0.39 2.20
N THR A 68 0.34 0.93 2.41
CA THR A 68 0.52 2.35 2.77
C THR A 68 0.84 3.21 1.56
N ASP A 69 1.34 2.60 0.49
CA ASP A 69 1.77 3.32 -0.71
C ASP A 69 1.73 2.41 -1.94
N VAL A 70 1.36 3.01 -3.08
CA VAL A 70 1.31 2.36 -4.40
C VAL A 70 1.80 3.35 -5.45
N GLU A 71 2.86 2.98 -6.15
CA GLU A 71 3.43 3.77 -7.25
C GLU A 71 3.28 2.99 -8.55
N SER A 72 2.73 3.63 -9.59
CA SER A 72 2.73 3.03 -10.93
C SER A 72 4.16 2.95 -11.47
N VAL A 73 4.49 1.81 -12.08
CA VAL A 73 5.75 1.57 -12.79
C VAL A 73 5.43 1.33 -14.27
N SER A 74 6.43 1.05 -15.10
CA SER A 74 6.22 0.67 -16.50
C SER A 74 5.49 -0.67 -16.64
N ASN A 75 4.73 -0.84 -17.74
CA ASN A 75 4.15 -2.11 -18.19
C ASN A 75 3.06 -2.70 -17.27
N GLY A 76 2.28 -1.86 -16.57
CA GLY A 76 1.18 -2.31 -15.71
C GLY A 76 1.62 -2.95 -14.39
N ALA A 77 2.90 -2.80 -14.05
CA ALA A 77 3.44 -3.16 -12.75
C ALA A 77 3.34 -1.98 -11.78
N TYR A 78 3.22 -2.30 -10.50
CA TYR A 78 3.09 -1.35 -9.40
C TYR A 78 4.11 -1.67 -8.34
N LYS A 79 4.77 -0.66 -7.80
CA LYS A 79 5.62 -0.75 -6.62
C LYS A 79 4.73 -0.47 -5.42
N VAL A 80 4.68 -1.42 -4.50
CA VAL A 80 3.71 -1.48 -3.40
C VAL A 80 4.48 -1.53 -2.10
N THR A 81 4.13 -0.67 -1.15
CA THR A 81 4.66 -0.73 0.21
C THR A 81 3.61 -1.30 1.15
N VAL A 82 3.90 -2.47 1.71
CA VAL A 82 3.10 -3.10 2.76
C VAL A 82 3.63 -2.73 4.13
N HIS A 83 2.74 -2.47 5.07
CA HIS A 83 3.00 -2.35 6.49
C HIS A 83 2.36 -3.54 7.23
N PHE A 84 3.18 -4.29 7.96
CA PHE A 84 2.75 -5.37 8.81
C PHE A 84 2.87 -4.95 10.28
N LYS A 85 1.85 -5.26 11.07
CA LYS A 85 1.86 -5.07 12.52
C LYS A 85 1.17 -6.22 13.24
N THR A 86 1.68 -6.62 14.40
CA THR A 86 1.07 -7.65 15.25
C THR A 86 1.00 -7.21 16.71
N GLU A 87 -0.03 -7.63 17.44
CA GLU A 87 -0.22 -7.32 18.86
C GLU A 87 0.87 -7.94 19.75
N LYS A 88 1.44 -9.07 19.30
CA LYS A 88 2.52 -9.79 19.98
C LYS A 88 3.54 -10.29 18.97
N SER A 89 4.81 -10.15 19.32
CA SER A 89 5.95 -10.64 18.54
C SER A 89 7.11 -10.90 19.49
N MET A 90 7.92 -11.91 19.20
CA MET A 90 9.22 -12.09 19.84
C MET A 90 10.26 -11.15 19.20
N PRO A 91 11.38 -10.86 19.89
CA PRO A 91 12.45 -10.05 19.31
C PRO A 91 13.09 -10.71 18.08
N LEU A 92 13.76 -9.92 17.23
CA LEU A 92 14.48 -10.41 16.04
C LEU A 92 15.52 -11.50 16.38
N SER A 93 16.08 -11.47 17.58
CA SER A 93 17.01 -12.50 18.09
C SER A 93 16.38 -13.90 18.16
N SER A 94 15.06 -13.99 18.34
CA SER A 94 14.30 -15.24 18.38
C SER A 94 13.75 -15.65 17.01
N LEU A 95 13.77 -14.77 16.02
CA LEU A 95 13.33 -15.07 14.66
C LEU A 95 14.36 -15.97 13.97
N SER A 96 13.89 -17.02 13.30
CA SER A 96 14.73 -17.88 12.45
C SER A 96 14.56 -17.47 11.00
N GLU A 97 13.31 -17.28 10.57
CA GLU A 97 12.96 -16.89 9.22
C GLU A 97 11.65 -16.10 9.19
N LEU A 98 11.59 -15.10 8.30
CA LEU A 98 10.38 -14.41 7.90
C LEU A 98 10.41 -14.25 6.38
N LYS A 99 9.32 -14.68 5.75
CA LYS A 99 9.17 -14.67 4.31
C LYS A 99 7.84 -14.05 3.91
N ILE A 100 7.86 -13.21 2.86
CA ILE A 100 6.65 -12.88 2.13
C ILE A 100 6.41 -13.99 1.10
N MET A 101 5.36 -14.79 1.29
CA MET A 101 5.07 -15.95 0.46
C MET A 101 4.41 -15.52 -0.84
N THR A 102 3.33 -14.77 -0.73
CA THR A 102 2.68 -14.09 -1.85
C THR A 102 2.78 -12.58 -1.66
N PRO A 103 3.00 -11.81 -2.74
CA PRO A 103 3.08 -12.25 -4.13
C PRO A 103 4.50 -12.56 -4.65
N VAL A 104 5.55 -12.25 -3.88
CA VAL A 104 6.93 -12.22 -4.41
C VAL A 104 7.85 -13.35 -3.91
N ASN A 105 7.39 -14.20 -2.99
CA ASN A 105 8.13 -15.37 -2.52
C ASN A 105 9.59 -15.05 -2.08
N SER A 106 9.77 -14.05 -1.22
CA SER A 106 11.08 -13.49 -0.85
C SER A 106 11.32 -13.48 0.67
N PHE A 107 12.57 -13.70 1.09
CA PHE A 107 12.96 -13.57 2.48
C PHE A 107 13.05 -12.11 2.89
N LEU A 108 12.40 -11.77 4.01
CA LEU A 108 12.61 -10.51 4.71
C LEU A 108 13.66 -10.67 5.81
N PHE A 109 13.71 -11.86 6.39
CA PHE A 109 14.76 -12.27 7.32
C PHE A 109 15.00 -13.77 7.16
N SER A 110 16.24 -14.21 7.15
CA SER A 110 16.59 -15.63 7.24
C SER A 110 18.01 -15.77 7.76
N ARG A 111 18.17 -16.55 8.84
CA ARG A 111 19.51 -16.89 9.35
C ARG A 111 20.27 -17.79 8.39
N ASN A 112 19.56 -18.70 7.71
CA ASN A 112 20.17 -19.67 6.80
C ASN A 112 20.61 -18.99 5.49
N ALA A 113 19.76 -18.11 4.94
CA ALA A 113 20.09 -17.38 3.71
C ALA A 113 20.90 -16.09 3.95
N ASN A 114 21.25 -15.76 5.21
CA ASN A 114 21.92 -14.52 5.61
C ASN A 114 21.21 -13.25 5.11
N VAL A 115 19.89 -13.19 5.29
CA VAL A 115 19.04 -12.05 4.89
C VAL A 115 18.52 -11.31 6.13
N GLN A 116 18.60 -9.99 6.13
CA GLN A 116 18.02 -9.12 7.16
C GLN A 116 17.58 -7.79 6.54
N LEU A 117 16.35 -7.76 6.01
CA LEU A 117 15.71 -6.56 5.45
C LEU A 117 14.84 -5.83 6.48
N ILE A 118 14.57 -6.47 7.62
CA ILE A 118 13.78 -5.92 8.72
C ILE A 118 14.57 -5.95 10.03
N THR A 119 14.23 -5.04 10.94
CA THR A 119 14.80 -4.95 12.29
C THR A 119 13.80 -5.31 13.38
N ASN A 120 12.50 -5.16 13.10
CA ASN A 120 11.42 -5.47 14.03
C ASN A 120 10.39 -6.39 13.35
N PRO A 121 10.33 -7.69 13.71
CA PRO A 121 9.36 -8.61 13.11
C PRO A 121 7.92 -8.37 13.57
N GLY A 122 7.70 -7.55 14.61
CA GLY A 122 6.38 -7.19 15.09
C GLY A 122 5.75 -5.98 14.39
N ASP A 123 6.56 -5.15 13.74
CA ASP A 123 6.14 -3.90 13.10
C ASP A 123 7.19 -3.52 12.04
N PHE A 124 6.87 -3.70 10.76
CA PHE A 124 7.80 -3.41 9.66
C PHE A 124 7.08 -3.01 8.38
N THR A 125 7.80 -2.31 7.51
CA THR A 125 7.39 -2.09 6.11
C THR A 125 8.28 -2.89 5.17
N TYR A 126 7.71 -3.24 4.01
CA TYR A 126 8.46 -3.85 2.92
C TYR A 126 7.87 -3.41 1.59
N THR A 127 8.73 -3.16 0.61
CA THR A 127 8.33 -2.69 -0.71
C THR A 127 8.66 -3.73 -1.77
N PHE A 128 7.71 -4.02 -2.66
CA PHE A 128 7.86 -4.99 -3.73
C PHE A 128 7.10 -4.57 -4.99
N THR A 129 7.46 -5.15 -6.14
CA THR A 129 6.80 -4.88 -7.42
C THR A 129 5.89 -6.02 -7.82
N VAL A 130 4.68 -5.70 -8.27
CA VAL A 130 3.64 -6.66 -8.69
C VAL A 130 2.84 -6.17 -9.87
N ASN A 131 2.25 -7.10 -10.62
CA ASN A 131 1.15 -6.78 -11.51
C ASN A 131 -0.16 -6.77 -10.71
N ALA A 132 -0.97 -5.73 -10.91
CA ALA A 132 -2.30 -5.69 -10.32
C ALA A 132 -3.21 -6.76 -10.94
N ILE A 133 -4.17 -7.22 -10.15
CA ILE A 133 -5.23 -8.13 -10.58
C ILE A 133 -6.53 -7.37 -10.76
N ASN A 134 -7.25 -7.71 -11.83
CA ASN A 134 -8.64 -7.26 -12.01
C ASN A 134 -9.55 -8.25 -11.29
N LEU A 135 -10.30 -7.78 -10.30
CA LEU A 135 -11.36 -8.58 -9.72
C LEU A 135 -12.61 -8.44 -10.58
N ILE A 136 -13.07 -9.56 -11.13
CA ILE A 136 -14.33 -9.62 -11.89
C ILE A 136 -15.44 -9.96 -10.89
N ASP A 137 -15.67 -9.09 -9.90
CA ASP A 137 -16.73 -9.25 -8.90
C ASP A 137 -17.88 -8.23 -9.09
N GLY A 138 -18.05 -7.73 -10.31
CA GLY A 138 -19.20 -6.91 -10.73
C GLY A 138 -18.94 -5.40 -10.77
N THR A 139 -17.80 -4.94 -10.23
CA THR A 139 -17.25 -3.60 -10.43
C THR A 139 -16.24 -3.64 -11.57
N LYS A 140 -16.59 -3.07 -12.73
CA LYS A 140 -15.64 -2.97 -13.84
C LYS A 140 -14.45 -2.10 -13.42
N ASP A 141 -13.24 -2.59 -13.72
CA ASP A 141 -11.96 -1.88 -13.69
C ASP A 141 -11.36 -1.54 -12.31
N GLU A 142 -11.70 -2.29 -11.26
CA GLU A 142 -10.99 -2.18 -9.97
C GLU A 142 -9.67 -2.96 -9.99
N LEU A 143 -8.57 -2.24 -9.79
CA LEU A 143 -7.23 -2.80 -9.73
C LEU A 143 -6.84 -3.10 -8.28
N CYS A 144 -6.49 -4.35 -8.04
CA CYS A 144 -6.11 -4.82 -6.72
C CYS A 144 -4.71 -5.40 -6.68
N ILE A 145 -4.09 -5.35 -5.51
CA ILE A 145 -2.82 -6.00 -5.25
C ILE A 145 -3.14 -7.48 -4.99
N PRO A 146 -2.38 -8.44 -5.55
CA PRO A 146 -2.56 -9.84 -5.19
C PRO A 146 -2.46 -10.03 -3.68
N ALA A 147 -3.18 -11.01 -3.14
CA ALA A 147 -3.16 -11.29 -1.71
C ALA A 147 -1.73 -11.39 -1.17
N VAL A 148 -1.45 -10.63 -0.12
CA VAL A 148 -0.20 -10.68 0.63
C VAL A 148 -0.29 -11.78 1.68
N SER A 149 0.77 -12.55 1.81
CA SER A 149 0.93 -13.51 2.90
C SER A 149 2.34 -13.56 3.43
N PHE A 150 2.47 -13.79 4.73
CA PHE A 150 3.74 -13.89 5.43
C PHE A 150 3.85 -15.25 6.12
N GLN A 151 5.04 -15.82 6.17
CA GLN A 151 5.37 -16.99 6.98
C GLN A 151 6.42 -16.60 8.01
N PHE A 152 6.17 -16.94 9.27
CA PHE A 152 7.06 -16.72 10.40
C PHE A 152 7.54 -18.06 10.92
N ASP A 153 8.84 -18.17 11.14
CA ASP A 153 9.47 -19.29 11.83
C ASP A 153 10.33 -18.75 12.97
N TRP A 154 9.89 -19.05 14.18
CA TRP A 154 10.49 -18.64 15.43
C TRP A 154 11.23 -19.80 16.08
N CYS A 155 12.31 -19.49 16.79
CA CYS A 155 12.91 -20.45 17.70
C CYS A 155 13.32 -21.78 17.04
N LEU A 156 13.62 -21.77 15.75
CA LEU A 156 14.16 -22.90 14.99
C LEU A 156 15.68 -22.72 14.78
N VAL A 157 16.17 -23.10 13.60
CA VAL A 157 17.59 -23.16 13.25
C VAL A 157 18.25 -21.79 13.37
N GLY A 158 19.44 -21.77 13.98
CA GLY A 158 20.29 -20.57 14.08
C GLY A 158 19.97 -19.61 15.23
N VAL A 159 18.88 -19.83 15.98
CA VAL A 159 18.57 -19.07 17.20
C VAL A 159 19.32 -19.69 18.39
N LYS A 160 20.18 -18.91 19.05
CA LYS A 160 21.03 -19.37 20.18
C LYS A 160 20.32 -19.28 21.52
N ASP A 161 19.68 -18.15 21.81
CA ASP A 161 18.90 -17.96 23.02
C ASP A 161 17.45 -18.38 22.77
N LYS A 162 16.96 -19.33 23.57
CA LYS A 162 15.60 -19.87 23.51
C LYS A 162 14.74 -19.43 24.70
N SER A 163 15.19 -18.48 25.50
CA SER A 163 14.48 -17.99 26.70
C SER A 163 13.06 -17.53 26.36
N GLU A 164 12.92 -16.62 25.40
CA GLU A 164 11.64 -16.10 24.89
C GLU A 164 10.70 -17.20 24.37
N CYS A 165 11.25 -18.23 23.74
CA CYS A 165 10.51 -19.34 23.16
C CYS A 165 9.72 -20.15 24.19
N LYS A 166 10.19 -20.17 25.46
CA LYS A 166 9.54 -20.91 26.54
C LYS A 166 8.29 -20.20 27.06
N SER A 167 8.25 -18.87 26.94
CA SER A 167 7.11 -18.04 27.33
C SER A 167 6.19 -17.70 26.15
N TRP A 168 6.58 -18.04 24.92
CA TRP A 168 5.77 -17.83 23.74
C TRP A 168 4.55 -18.76 23.75
N LYS A 169 3.36 -18.18 23.71
CA LYS A 169 2.09 -18.92 23.81
C LYS A 169 1.50 -19.33 22.46
N TYR A 170 2.00 -18.76 21.36
CA TYR A 170 1.53 -19.03 20.01
C TYR A 170 2.39 -20.09 19.34
N ASP A 171 1.98 -20.54 18.16
CA ASP A 171 2.78 -21.46 17.38
C ASP A 171 4.12 -20.82 17.00
N ASN A 172 5.17 -21.64 16.93
CA ASN A 172 6.50 -21.19 16.52
C ASN A 172 6.63 -21.09 14.99
N SER A 173 5.73 -21.72 14.24
CA SER A 173 5.69 -21.64 12.78
C SER A 173 4.25 -21.38 12.36
N TYR A 174 4.02 -20.29 11.64
CA TYR A 174 2.69 -19.95 11.17
C TYR A 174 2.73 -19.03 9.95
N ALA A 175 1.61 -18.99 9.24
CA ALA A 175 1.40 -18.09 8.13
C ALA A 175 0.22 -17.14 8.40
N ILE A 176 0.31 -15.95 7.85
CA ILE A 176 -0.69 -14.89 7.93
C ILE A 176 -1.13 -14.57 6.50
N TYR A 177 -2.44 -14.45 6.29
CA TYR A 177 -3.01 -14.27 4.96
C TYR A 177 -3.93 -13.05 4.89
N THR A 178 -3.90 -12.35 3.76
CA THR A 178 -4.91 -11.34 3.40
C THR A 178 -5.91 -11.89 2.38
N GLY A 179 -7.13 -11.37 2.36
CA GLY A 179 -8.12 -11.71 1.34
C GLY A 179 -9.56 -11.40 1.76
N CYS A 180 -10.45 -11.29 0.79
CA CYS A 180 -11.88 -11.01 1.05
C CYS A 180 -12.78 -12.25 1.04
N GLN A 181 -12.26 -13.41 0.65
CA GLN A 181 -12.95 -14.68 0.76
C GLN A 181 -12.42 -15.46 1.96
N ASP A 182 -13.30 -16.23 2.60
CA ASP A 182 -12.93 -17.11 3.70
C ASP A 182 -12.25 -16.36 4.85
N THR A 183 -12.94 -15.33 5.36
CA THR A 183 -12.40 -14.32 6.29
C THR A 183 -12.07 -14.90 7.66
N ILE A 184 -12.57 -16.10 7.99
CA ILE A 184 -12.20 -16.84 9.20
C ILE A 184 -10.74 -17.33 9.16
N HIS A 185 -10.17 -17.48 7.97
CA HIS A 185 -8.78 -17.90 7.76
C HIS A 185 -7.91 -16.77 7.15
N LYS A 186 -8.34 -15.51 7.28
CA LYS A 186 -7.56 -14.32 6.91
C LYS A 186 -7.38 -13.41 8.13
N SER A 187 -6.24 -12.72 8.17
CA SER A 187 -5.95 -11.70 9.17
C SER A 187 -6.35 -10.31 8.73
N ASP A 188 -6.40 -10.04 7.43
CA ASP A 188 -6.76 -8.73 6.90
C ASP A 188 -7.41 -8.79 5.51
N SER A 189 -7.92 -7.65 5.07
CA SER A 189 -8.53 -7.42 3.76
C SER A 189 -7.51 -7.56 2.64
N LEU A 190 -8.01 -7.92 1.46
CA LEU A 190 -7.31 -7.58 0.21
C LEU A 190 -7.27 -6.06 0.04
N TYR A 191 -6.26 -5.52 -0.65
CA TYR A 191 -6.17 -4.10 -0.95
C TYR A 191 -6.32 -3.83 -2.44
N CYS A 192 -7.08 -2.78 -2.74
CA CYS A 192 -7.21 -2.20 -4.08
C CYS A 192 -6.72 -0.76 -4.03
N PHE A 193 -6.61 -0.13 -5.19
CA PHE A 193 -6.16 1.25 -5.27
C PHE A 193 -6.84 1.96 -6.43
N GLN A 194 -7.00 3.26 -6.27
CA GLN A 194 -7.61 4.14 -7.25
C GLN A 194 -6.77 5.41 -7.40
N LYS A 195 -6.96 6.13 -8.51
CA LYS A 195 -6.39 7.47 -8.63
C LYS A 195 -7.02 8.37 -7.58
N LYS A 196 -6.18 9.14 -6.88
CA LYS A 196 -6.63 10.12 -5.91
C LYS A 196 -7.41 11.22 -6.64
N GLN A 197 -8.60 11.55 -6.14
CA GLN A 197 -9.35 12.67 -6.71
C GLN A 197 -8.75 13.98 -6.18
N CYS A 198 -8.19 14.79 -7.07
CA CYS A 198 -7.87 16.17 -6.75
C CYS A 198 -9.19 16.91 -6.47
N SER A 199 -9.45 17.24 -5.20
CA SER A 199 -10.47 18.24 -4.88
C SER A 199 -9.97 19.60 -5.33
N SER A 200 -10.36 20.02 -6.53
CA SER A 200 -10.24 21.42 -6.93
C SER A 200 -11.10 22.25 -5.97
N SER A 201 -10.46 22.84 -4.96
CA SER A 201 -11.07 23.84 -4.09
C SER A 201 -11.21 25.14 -4.86
N SER A 202 -12.06 25.12 -5.89
CA SER A 202 -12.65 26.32 -6.47
C SER A 202 -13.62 26.89 -5.43
N SER A 203 -13.08 27.56 -4.41
CA SER A 203 -13.84 28.42 -3.52
C SER A 203 -14.26 29.66 -4.31
N VAL A 204 -15.22 29.48 -5.23
CA VAL A 204 -15.98 30.60 -5.76
C VAL A 204 -16.99 30.95 -4.67
N THR A 205 -16.63 31.90 -3.82
CA THR A 205 -17.54 32.53 -2.88
C THR A 205 -18.66 33.22 -3.66
N PRO A 206 -19.93 32.79 -3.56
CA PRO A 206 -21.02 33.61 -4.05
C PRO A 206 -21.24 34.71 -3.01
N SER A 207 -20.79 35.92 -3.34
CA SER A 207 -21.29 37.12 -2.68
C SER A 207 -22.77 37.24 -2.99
N SER A 208 -23.63 37.03 -2.00
CA SER A 208 -25.01 37.51 -2.03
C SER A 208 -25.38 38.04 -0.65
N SER A 209 -25.69 39.33 -0.65
CA SER A 209 -26.13 40.19 0.43
C SER A 209 -27.50 39.79 1.00
N ASN A 210 -27.57 39.64 2.35
CA ASN A 210 -28.59 40.04 3.36
C ASN A 210 -30.10 40.17 2.99
N PRO A 211 -31.08 40.10 3.94
CA PRO A 211 -31.02 40.43 5.39
C PRO A 211 -31.84 39.48 6.33
N PRO A 212 -32.01 39.78 7.64
CA PRO A 212 -32.27 38.79 8.70
C PRO A 212 -33.75 38.67 9.11
N SER A 213 -34.10 37.54 9.73
CA SER A 213 -35.27 37.39 10.61
C SER A 213 -35.06 36.12 11.47
N SER A 214 -34.66 36.22 12.74
CA SER A 214 -35.50 36.41 13.94
C SER A 214 -36.43 35.23 14.24
N SER A 215 -36.02 34.35 15.16
CA SER A 215 -36.75 34.06 16.42
C SER A 215 -36.15 32.87 17.19
N GLU A 216 -35.40 33.20 18.25
CA GLU A 216 -35.42 32.67 19.64
C GLU A 216 -35.35 31.15 20.00
N PRO A 217 -34.91 30.84 21.25
CA PRO A 217 -34.07 29.69 21.56
C PRO A 217 -34.69 28.75 22.65
N PRO A 218 -33.92 28.07 23.54
CA PRO A 218 -33.88 26.62 23.64
C PRO A 218 -34.65 26.06 24.86
N SER A 219 -34.93 24.76 24.84
CA SER A 219 -35.32 23.97 26.03
C SER A 219 -35.17 22.50 25.70
N SER A 220 -34.70 21.60 26.57
CA SER A 220 -34.10 21.70 27.90
C SER A 220 -33.48 20.31 28.17
N SER A 221 -32.29 20.30 28.76
CA SER A 221 -31.76 19.31 29.72
C SER A 221 -32.86 18.83 30.71
N GLU A 222 -32.88 17.65 31.34
CA GLU A 222 -31.89 16.67 31.84
C GLU A 222 -32.68 15.43 32.40
N PRO A 223 -32.04 14.38 32.99
CA PRO A 223 -32.60 13.06 33.33
C PRO A 223 -33.22 12.97 34.75
N PRO A 224 -33.74 11.80 35.17
CA PRO A 224 -33.07 11.01 36.25
C PRO A 224 -33.14 9.48 36.00
N SER A 225 -32.15 8.65 36.37
CA SER A 225 -31.62 8.25 37.69
C SER A 225 -32.26 6.96 38.24
N SER A 226 -31.38 5.99 38.57
CA SER A 226 -31.43 5.06 39.71
C SER A 226 -32.66 4.13 39.84
N SER A 227 -32.53 2.82 40.02
CA SER A 227 -32.07 2.20 41.28
C SER A 227 -31.93 0.67 41.13
N GLU A 228 -31.23 0.07 42.08
CA GLU A 228 -30.54 -1.22 42.12
C GLU A 228 -31.44 -2.39 42.67
N PRO A 229 -30.93 -3.54 43.19
CA PRO A 229 -31.40 -4.93 42.96
C PRO A 229 -32.12 -5.49 44.23
N PRO A 230 -32.03 -6.77 44.71
CA PRO A 230 -31.70 -8.09 44.13
C PRO A 230 -32.75 -9.20 44.45
N SER A 231 -32.55 -10.41 43.92
CA SER A 231 -32.78 -11.73 44.58
C SER A 231 -32.06 -12.83 43.81
#